data_AF-A0A9D6QL32-F1
#
_entry.id   AF-A0A9D6QL32-F1
#
_cell.length_a   1.000
_cell.length_b   1.000
_cell.length_c   1.000
_cell.angle_alpha   90.00
_cell.angle_beta   90.00
_cell.angle_gamma   90.00
#
_symmetry.space_group_name_H-M   'P 1'
#
loop_
_entity.id
_entity.type
_entity.pdbx_description
1 polymer ?
#
loop_
_entity_poly.entity_id
_entity_poly.type
_entity_poly.pdbx_seq_one_letter_code
_entity_poly.pdbx_strand_id
1 'polypeptide(L)'
;MKLKRLGLDVKRRLQDSMESSLPRCFRCPKSVLLFFLFAPFVISAKDKEPIVIQSQVRQAIGLQTEYFLDESALVSIEDVINNPAYRFSSSKEETLNFGPTSGACWLRFSYSNVDSLKHYLEIGNSNLSKIDFYVLDGEKILNYRQAGLAGLNSAET
;
A
#
# COMPACT_ATOMS: atom_id res chain seq x y z
N MET A 1 62.90 33.98 -2.92
CA MET A 1 64.09 33.11 -3.02
C MET A 1 63.93 32.25 -4.29
N LYS A 2 64.86 32.43 -5.23
CA LYS A 2 64.86 31.93 -6.63
C LYS A 2 65.54 30.56 -6.70
N LEU A 3 65.23 29.80 -7.78
CA LEU A 3 65.91 28.63 -8.40
C LEU A 3 64.96 27.41 -8.44
N LYS A 4 64.69 26.73 -9.57
CA LYS A 4 65.41 26.56 -10.84
C LYS A 4 64.44 26.29 -12.00
N ARG A 5 64.70 26.92 -13.16
CA ARG A 5 64.39 26.40 -14.50
C ARG A 5 65.56 25.50 -14.94
N LEU A 6 65.29 24.38 -15.61
CA LEU A 6 66.16 23.62 -16.55
C LEU A 6 65.40 22.34 -16.92
N GLY A 7 65.19 21.91 -18.17
CA GLY A 7 65.32 22.49 -19.50
C GLY A 7 64.11 21.98 -20.32
N LEU A 8 63.56 22.75 -21.25
CA LEU A 8 64.01 22.84 -22.64
C LEU A 8 64.33 21.48 -23.27
N ASP A 9 63.39 21.06 -24.11
CA ASP A 9 63.65 20.73 -25.51
C ASP A 9 64.33 19.39 -25.79
N VAL A 10 63.57 18.30 -25.62
CA VAL A 10 63.84 17.06 -26.35
C VAL A 10 62.51 16.51 -26.87
N LYS A 11 62.41 16.47 -28.19
CA LYS A 11 61.53 15.60 -28.98
C LYS A 11 60.05 15.99 -29.03
N ARG A 12 59.87 17.14 -29.66
CA ARG A 12 58.95 17.41 -30.78
C ARG A 12 59.09 16.39 -31.94
N ARG A 13 59.14 15.08 -31.67
CA ARG A 13 59.40 14.02 -32.68
C ARG A 13 58.72 12.68 -32.37
N LEU A 14 57.53 12.73 -31.77
CA LEU A 14 56.55 11.64 -31.72
C LEU A 14 55.12 12.19 -31.89
N GLN A 15 55.00 13.29 -32.63
CA GLN A 15 53.86 13.51 -33.50
C GLN A 15 54.14 12.65 -34.74
N ASP A 16 53.16 11.89 -35.22
CA ASP A 16 53.08 11.24 -36.55
C ASP A 16 52.95 9.71 -36.63
N SER A 17 52.62 8.97 -35.56
CA SER A 17 52.42 7.52 -35.76
C SER A 17 51.35 6.81 -34.92
N MET A 18 50.30 7.47 -34.45
CA MET A 18 49.13 6.76 -33.89
C MET A 18 47.76 7.41 -34.20
N GLU A 19 47.64 8.20 -35.25
CA GLU A 19 46.34 8.49 -35.89
C GLU A 19 46.10 7.49 -37.02
N SER A 20 45.59 6.30 -36.75
CA SER A 20 44.89 5.49 -37.77
C SER A 20 44.19 4.26 -37.18
N SER A 21 43.14 4.49 -36.40
CA SER A 21 41.98 3.56 -36.38
C SER A 21 40.87 4.14 -35.50
N LEU A 22 40.24 5.21 -35.98
CA LEU A 22 38.89 5.56 -35.54
C LEU A 22 37.91 4.54 -36.15
N PRO A 23 37.11 3.81 -35.35
CA PRO A 23 35.93 3.16 -35.89
C PRO A 23 34.93 4.25 -36.31
N ARG A 24 34.82 4.43 -37.63
CA ARG A 24 33.69 5.10 -38.28
C ARG A 24 32.43 4.31 -37.99
N CYS A 25 31.61 4.75 -37.03
CA CYS A 25 30.19 4.39 -36.96
C CYS A 25 29.41 5.34 -36.02
N PHE A 26 29.50 6.66 -36.22
CA PHE A 26 28.48 7.59 -35.74
C PHE A 26 27.63 8.07 -36.92
N ARG A 27 26.67 7.23 -37.33
CA ARG A 27 25.58 7.64 -38.22
C ARG A 27 24.31 6.89 -37.85
N CYS A 28 23.61 7.36 -36.82
CA CYS A 28 22.17 7.14 -36.67
C CYS A 28 21.55 8.10 -35.62
N PRO A 29 21.12 9.32 -36.00
CA PRO A 29 20.55 10.29 -35.06
C PRO A 29 19.03 10.11 -34.86
N LYS A 30 18.56 8.88 -34.63
CA LYS A 30 17.14 8.59 -34.33
C LYS A 30 16.90 7.52 -33.26
N SER A 31 17.95 6.87 -32.76
CA SER A 31 17.83 5.69 -31.88
C SER A 31 18.25 5.94 -30.43
N VAL A 32 18.10 7.17 -29.92
CA VAL A 32 18.25 7.47 -28.48
C VAL A 32 16.89 7.74 -27.81
N LEU A 33 15.83 7.95 -28.60
CA LEU A 33 14.47 8.21 -28.09
C LEU A 33 13.64 6.94 -27.80
N LEU A 34 14.23 5.74 -27.90
CA LEU A 34 13.54 4.46 -27.74
C LEU A 34 13.98 3.67 -26.49
N PHE A 35 14.67 4.30 -25.54
CA PHE A 35 15.04 3.66 -24.26
C PHE A 35 14.18 4.13 -23.08
N PHE A 36 13.39 5.19 -23.25
CA PHE A 36 12.45 5.69 -22.22
C PHE A 36 11.04 5.06 -22.30
N LEU A 37 10.74 4.27 -23.33
CA LEU A 37 9.42 3.62 -23.52
C LEU A 37 9.30 2.24 -22.84
N PHE A 38 10.38 1.73 -22.24
CA PHE A 38 10.39 0.46 -21.53
C PHE A 38 10.90 0.61 -20.08
N ALA A 39 10.69 1.76 -19.45
CA ALA A 39 10.82 1.82 -18.00
C ALA A 39 9.62 1.04 -17.40
N PRO A 40 9.83 -0.14 -16.77
CA PRO A 40 8.74 -0.80 -16.06
C PRO A 40 8.31 0.15 -14.94
N PHE A 41 7.09 0.67 -15.05
CA PHE A 41 6.46 1.42 -13.98
C PHE A 41 6.14 0.40 -12.89
N VAL A 42 7.06 0.24 -11.94
CA VAL A 42 6.87 -0.64 -10.78
C VAL A 42 5.87 0.08 -9.88
N ILE A 43 4.59 -0.26 -10.03
CA ILE A 43 3.54 0.18 -9.11
C ILE A 43 3.74 -0.59 -7.82
N SER A 44 4.38 0.05 -6.83
CA SER A 44 4.42 -0.50 -5.48
C SER A 44 3.08 -0.21 -4.82
N ALA A 45 2.25 -1.24 -4.64
CA ALA A 45 1.13 -1.15 -3.71
C ALA A 45 1.73 -1.02 -2.31
N LYS A 46 1.51 0.13 -1.66
CA LYS A 46 1.94 0.34 -0.28
C LYS A 46 0.78 -0.08 0.62
N ASP A 47 0.89 -1.24 1.22
CA ASP A 47 -0.05 -1.67 2.25
C ASP A 47 -0.03 -0.71 3.45
N LYS A 48 -1.19 -0.52 4.06
CA LYS A 48 -1.32 0.24 5.31
C LYS A 48 -0.57 -0.49 6.42
N GLU A 49 0.16 0.29 7.22
CA GLU A 49 0.85 -0.25 8.38
C GLU A 49 -0.16 -0.88 9.36
N PRO A 50 0.13 -2.08 9.90
CA PRO A 50 -0.77 -2.75 10.82
C PRO A 50 -0.90 -1.96 12.13
N ILE A 51 -2.07 -2.05 12.74
CA ILE A 51 -2.31 -1.54 14.09
C ILE A 51 -1.52 -2.41 15.07
N VAL A 52 -0.51 -1.83 15.71
CA VAL A 52 0.27 -2.51 16.76
C VAL A 52 -0.41 -2.27 18.11
N ILE A 53 -0.91 -3.34 18.72
CA ILE A 53 -1.58 -3.29 20.01
C ILE A 53 -0.59 -3.73 21.09
N GLN A 54 -0.20 -2.80 21.96
CA GLN A 54 0.91 -2.97 22.92
C GLN A 54 0.61 -2.48 24.35
N SER A 55 -0.59 -1.99 24.61
CA SER A 55 -0.97 -1.44 25.91
C SER A 55 -2.48 -1.52 26.12
N GLN A 56 -2.94 -1.34 27.37
CA GLN A 56 -4.37 -1.26 27.72
C GLN A 56 -5.00 0.09 27.41
N VAL A 57 -4.30 1.00 26.73
CA VAL A 57 -4.82 2.33 26.40
C VAL A 57 -5.73 2.23 25.18
N ARG A 58 -6.91 2.86 25.26
CA ARG A 58 -7.82 2.99 24.14
C ARG A 58 -7.13 3.74 23.00
N GLN A 59 -7.10 3.13 21.83
CA GLN A 59 -6.50 3.69 20.63
C GLN A 59 -7.55 3.83 19.52
N ALA A 60 -7.63 5.01 18.91
CA ALA A 60 -8.41 5.19 17.71
C ALA A 60 -7.69 4.52 16.53
N ILE A 61 -8.43 3.72 15.75
CA ILE A 61 -7.89 2.97 14.60
C ILE A 61 -8.35 3.53 13.26
N GLY A 62 -9.10 4.65 13.28
CA GLY A 62 -9.76 5.15 12.08
C GLY A 62 -8.77 5.49 10.97
N LEU A 63 -7.62 6.09 11.30
CA LEU A 63 -6.60 6.43 10.30
C LEU A 63 -5.90 5.20 9.71
N GLN A 64 -5.98 4.03 10.33
CA GLN A 64 -5.43 2.76 9.83
C GLN A 64 -6.50 1.89 9.16
N THR A 65 -7.75 2.33 9.20
CA THR A 65 -8.88 1.62 8.62
C THR A 65 -9.10 2.05 7.17
N GLU A 66 -9.45 1.08 6.34
CA GLU A 66 -9.99 1.33 5.01
C GLU A 66 -11.46 0.92 4.97
N TYR A 67 -12.24 1.57 4.11
CA TYR A 67 -13.67 1.35 4.04
C TYR A 67 -14.17 1.27 2.60
N PHE A 68 -15.27 0.54 2.42
CA PHE A 68 -16.02 0.48 1.17
C PHE A 68 -17.51 0.60 1.50
N LEU A 69 -18.19 1.54 0.85
CA LEU A 69 -19.64 1.75 1.00
C LEU A 69 -20.36 0.96 -0.09
N ASP A 70 -21.12 -0.05 0.33
CA ASP A 70 -21.99 -0.83 -0.53
C ASP A 70 -23.43 -0.33 -0.40
N GLU A 71 -23.82 0.59 -1.29
CA GLU A 71 -25.18 1.14 -1.32
C GLU A 71 -26.26 0.07 -1.60
N SER A 72 -25.89 -1.06 -2.21
CA SER A 72 -26.84 -2.14 -2.55
C SER A 72 -27.15 -3.04 -1.37
N ALA A 73 -26.23 -3.15 -0.39
CA ALA A 73 -26.25 -4.13 0.69
C ALA A 73 -26.31 -5.60 0.22
N LEU A 74 -25.92 -5.88 -1.02
CA LEU A 74 -25.93 -7.22 -1.62
C LEU A 74 -24.55 -7.85 -1.72
N VAL A 75 -23.48 -7.09 -1.47
CA VAL A 75 -22.12 -7.58 -1.58
C VAL A 75 -21.85 -8.57 -0.45
N SER A 76 -21.35 -9.77 -0.79
CA SER A 76 -20.96 -10.80 0.17
C SER A 76 -19.50 -10.65 0.64
N ILE A 77 -19.10 -11.38 1.69
CA ILE A 77 -17.68 -11.41 2.10
C ILE A 77 -16.81 -12.06 1.02
N GLU A 78 -17.32 -13.07 0.32
CA GLU A 78 -16.62 -13.72 -0.79
C GLU A 78 -16.37 -12.74 -1.94
N ASP A 79 -17.34 -11.88 -2.23
CA ASP A 79 -17.20 -10.81 -3.21
C ASP A 79 -16.13 -9.80 -2.77
N VAL A 80 -16.15 -9.36 -1.50
CA VAL A 80 -15.16 -8.43 -0.94
C VAL A 80 -13.73 -8.96 -1.03
N ILE A 81 -13.54 -10.25 -0.78
CA ILE A 81 -12.21 -10.88 -0.80
C ILE A 81 -11.72 -11.05 -2.25
N ASN A 82 -12.57 -11.58 -3.14
CA ASN A 82 -12.12 -12.10 -4.43
C ASN A 82 -12.28 -11.11 -5.58
N ASN A 83 -13.08 -10.05 -5.42
CA ASN A 83 -13.39 -9.14 -6.52
C ASN A 83 -12.67 -7.78 -6.36
N PRO A 84 -11.65 -7.50 -7.20
CA PRO A 84 -10.88 -6.25 -7.13
C PRO A 84 -11.70 -5.01 -7.53
N ALA A 85 -12.93 -5.17 -8.03
CA ALA A 85 -13.83 -4.06 -8.32
C ALA A 85 -14.25 -3.30 -7.05
N TYR A 86 -14.31 -3.95 -5.89
CA TYR A 86 -14.65 -3.33 -4.62
C TYR A 86 -13.44 -2.61 -4.03
N ARG A 87 -13.25 -1.37 -4.47
CA ARG A 87 -12.12 -0.54 -4.06
C ARG A 87 -12.37 0.07 -2.69
N PHE A 88 -11.58 -0.36 -1.72
CA PHE A 88 -11.52 0.27 -0.41
C PHE A 88 -10.81 1.61 -0.48
N SER A 89 -11.35 2.60 0.21
CA SER A 89 -10.78 3.91 0.40
C SER A 89 -10.11 3.99 1.76
N SER A 90 -8.89 4.54 1.81
CA SER A 90 -8.24 4.85 3.08
C SER A 90 -9.02 5.93 3.83
N SER A 91 -9.33 5.67 5.10
CA SER A 91 -9.90 6.68 5.98
C SER A 91 -8.90 7.81 6.23
N LYS A 92 -9.46 9.02 6.42
CA LYS A 92 -8.75 10.24 6.80
C LYS A 92 -9.18 10.75 8.18
N GLU A 93 -10.04 10.00 8.86
CA GLU A 93 -10.65 10.39 10.13
C GLU A 93 -10.24 9.40 11.23
N GLU A 94 -9.96 9.92 12.42
CA GLU A 94 -9.66 9.08 13.59
C GLU A 94 -10.88 8.26 14.03
N THR A 95 -12.07 8.80 13.82
CA THR A 95 -13.37 8.16 14.08
C THR A 95 -14.19 8.23 12.80
N LEU A 96 -14.46 7.09 12.16
CA LEU A 96 -15.23 7.08 10.92
C LEU A 96 -16.70 7.42 11.20
N ASN A 97 -17.24 8.37 10.46
CA ASN A 97 -18.67 8.68 10.47
C ASN A 97 -19.20 8.83 9.03
N PHE A 98 -20.06 7.89 8.63
CA PHE A 98 -20.64 7.88 7.28
C PHE A 98 -22.02 8.56 7.21
N GLY A 99 -22.51 9.09 8.33
CA GLY A 99 -23.88 9.55 8.46
C GLY A 99 -24.90 8.41 8.25
N PRO A 100 -26.17 8.74 7.96
CA PRO A 100 -27.17 7.75 7.61
C PRO A 100 -26.86 7.12 6.24
N THR A 101 -26.67 5.81 6.22
CA THR A 101 -26.50 5.03 4.98
C THR A 101 -27.61 4.00 4.87
N SER A 102 -28.18 3.84 3.67
CA SER A 102 -29.17 2.79 3.39
C SER A 102 -28.55 1.43 3.10
N GLY A 103 -27.24 1.42 2.81
CA GLY A 103 -26.47 0.23 2.45
C GLY A 103 -25.60 -0.33 3.57
N ALA A 104 -24.73 -1.27 3.21
CA ALA A 104 -23.72 -1.84 4.09
C ALA A 104 -22.42 -1.02 4.02
N CYS A 105 -21.71 -0.96 5.15
CA CYS A 105 -20.35 -0.41 5.21
C CYS A 105 -19.38 -1.53 5.55
N TRP A 106 -18.43 -1.76 4.66
CA TRP A 106 -17.33 -2.68 4.83
C TRP A 106 -16.14 -1.95 5.40
N LEU A 107 -15.62 -2.43 6.53
CA LEU A 107 -14.41 -1.89 7.17
C LEU A 107 -13.35 -2.98 7.19
N ARG A 108 -12.11 -2.62 6.89
CA ARG A 108 -10.96 -3.52 7.00
C ARG A 108 -9.75 -2.81 7.58
N PHE A 109 -8.97 -3.55 8.36
CA PHE A 109 -7.70 -3.12 8.91
C PHE A 109 -6.88 -4.35 9.27
N SER A 110 -5.57 -4.21 9.30
CA SER A 110 -4.65 -5.23 9.81
C SER A 110 -4.22 -4.88 11.22
N TYR A 111 -4.03 -5.88 12.07
CA TYR A 111 -3.55 -5.67 13.42
C TYR A 111 -2.50 -6.71 13.81
N SER A 112 -1.64 -6.34 14.76
CA SER A 112 -0.67 -7.21 15.41
C SER A 112 -0.79 -6.99 16.91
N ASN A 113 -1.14 -8.05 17.65
CA ASN A 113 -1.10 -8.01 19.10
C ASN A 113 0.30 -8.42 19.58
N VAL A 114 1.05 -7.48 20.12
CA VAL A 114 2.43 -7.73 20.61
C VAL A 114 2.49 -7.98 22.11
N ASP A 115 1.37 -7.82 22.82
CA ASP A 115 1.27 -8.15 24.23
C ASP A 115 0.44 -9.43 24.45
N SER A 116 0.44 -9.94 25.69
CA SER A 116 -0.30 -11.15 26.07
C SER A 116 -1.72 -10.85 26.56
N LEU A 117 -2.19 -9.61 26.43
CA LEU A 117 -3.47 -9.16 26.95
C LEU A 117 -4.58 -9.39 25.92
N LYS A 118 -5.81 -9.49 26.44
CA LYS A 118 -7.01 -9.51 25.60
C LYS A 118 -7.41 -8.08 25.30
N HIS A 119 -7.52 -7.78 24.01
CA HIS A 119 -8.00 -6.49 23.50
C HIS A 119 -9.37 -6.66 22.86
N TYR A 120 -10.12 -5.56 22.85
CA TYR A 120 -11.46 -5.51 22.30
C TYR A 120 -11.55 -4.40 21.27
N LEU A 121 -12.24 -4.69 20.16
CA LEU A 121 -12.67 -3.67 19.22
C LEU A 121 -13.96 -3.05 19.75
N GLU A 122 -13.92 -1.75 20.02
CA GLU A 122 -15.09 -0.98 20.43
C GLU A 122 -15.71 -0.27 19.23
N ILE A 123 -17.03 -0.40 19.05
CA ILE A 123 -17.78 0.28 18.01
C ILE A 123 -18.84 1.16 18.68
N GLY A 124 -18.59 2.45 18.70
CA GLY A 124 -19.44 3.45 19.36
C GLY A 124 -20.66 3.87 18.52
N ASN A 125 -21.46 2.92 18.02
CA ASN A 125 -22.69 3.23 17.28
C ASN A 125 -23.87 2.39 17.79
N SER A 126 -24.78 3.05 18.50
CA SER A 126 -25.97 2.43 19.10
C SER A 126 -27.05 2.05 18.08
N ASN A 127 -26.99 2.59 16.86
CA ASN A 127 -28.05 2.46 15.86
C ASN A 127 -27.74 1.37 14.82
N LEU A 128 -26.71 0.55 15.05
CA LEU A 128 -26.39 -0.58 14.18
C LEU A 128 -27.42 -1.70 14.35
N SER A 129 -28.11 -2.01 13.26
CA SER A 129 -29.07 -3.12 13.22
C SER A 129 -28.38 -4.49 13.19
N LYS A 130 -27.25 -4.58 12.48
CA LYS A 130 -26.49 -5.81 12.25
C LYS A 130 -25.01 -5.48 12.10
N ILE A 131 -24.15 -6.36 12.60
CA ILE A 131 -22.72 -6.35 12.33
C ILE A 131 -22.22 -7.77 12.09
N ASP A 132 -21.39 -7.92 11.06
CA ASP A 132 -20.72 -9.15 10.70
C ASP A 132 -19.20 -8.93 10.85
N PHE A 133 -18.55 -9.78 11.64
CA PHE A 133 -17.11 -9.76 11.89
C PHE A 133 -16.45 -10.95 11.23
N TYR A 134 -15.42 -10.70 10.44
CA TYR A 134 -14.62 -11.72 9.77
C TYR A 134 -13.16 -11.54 10.18
N VAL A 135 -12.50 -12.63 10.60
CA VAL A 135 -11.05 -12.68 10.79
C VAL A 135 -10.46 -13.45 9.62
N LEU A 136 -9.54 -12.83 8.91
CA LEU A 136 -8.92 -13.41 7.72
C LEU A 136 -7.43 -13.68 7.94
N ASP A 137 -6.93 -14.73 7.30
CA ASP A 137 -5.52 -14.99 7.05
C ASP A 137 -5.32 -15.12 5.54
N GLY A 138 -4.84 -14.03 4.92
CA GLY A 138 -4.92 -13.84 3.47
C GLY A 138 -6.38 -13.82 3.01
N GLU A 139 -6.71 -14.70 2.05
CA GLU A 139 -8.07 -14.84 1.50
C GLU A 139 -8.94 -15.82 2.30
N LYS A 140 -8.40 -16.47 3.33
CA LYS A 140 -9.10 -17.49 4.11
C LYS A 140 -9.79 -16.89 5.32
N ILE A 141 -11.08 -17.14 5.46
CA ILE A 141 -11.84 -16.79 6.67
C ILE A 141 -11.49 -17.79 7.79
N LEU A 142 -10.89 -17.30 8.87
CA LEU A 142 -10.55 -18.08 10.07
C LEU A 142 -11.68 -18.08 11.10
N ASN A 143 -12.41 -16.97 11.20
CA ASN A 143 -13.47 -16.82 12.19
C ASN A 143 -14.57 -15.89 11.64
N TYR A 144 -15.81 -16.17 12.03
CA TYR A 144 -16.98 -15.37 11.71
C TYR A 144 -17.84 -15.20 12.96
N ARG A 145 -18.28 -13.97 13.22
CA ARG A 145 -19.26 -13.66 14.26
C ARG A 145 -20.27 -12.65 13.76
N GLN A 146 -21.51 -12.81 14.19
CA GLN A 146 -22.58 -11.85 13.92
C GLN A 146 -23.11 -11.29 15.24
N ALA A 147 -23.47 -10.01 15.24
CA ALA A 147 -24.18 -9.37 16.33
C ALA A 147 -25.19 -8.34 15.80
N GLY A 148 -26.00 -7.77 16.71
CA GLY A 148 -27.09 -6.85 16.38
C GLY A 148 -28.47 -7.50 16.53
N LEU A 149 -29.52 -6.76 16.17
CA LEU A 149 -30.92 -7.17 16.32
C LEU A 149 -31.24 -8.48 15.58
N ALA A 150 -30.61 -8.73 14.44
CA ALA A 150 -30.80 -9.96 13.69
C ALA A 150 -30.17 -11.20 14.36
N GLY A 151 -29.08 -11.02 15.13
CA GLY A 151 -28.35 -12.13 15.77
C GLY A 151 -29.04 -12.73 17.00
N LEU A 152 -30.06 -12.06 17.54
CA LEU A 152 -30.87 -12.57 18.65
C LEU A 152 -31.80 -13.71 18.23
N ASN A 153 -32.15 -13.80 16.95
CA ASN A 153 -33.07 -14.82 16.44
C ASN A 153 -32.35 -16.14 16.05
N SER A 154 -31.02 -16.15 16.01
CA SER A 154 -30.22 -17.31 15.59
C SER A 154 -29.75 -18.20 16.75
N ALA A 155 -30.08 -17.86 18.00
CA ALA A 155 -29.71 -18.63 19.19
C ALA A 155 -30.83 -19.53 19.74
N GLU A 156 -32.00 -19.61 19.07
CA GLU A 156 -33.16 -20.40 19.51
C GLU A 156 -33.51 -21.60 18.59
N THR A 157 -32.55 -22.15 17.84
CA THR A 157 -32.77 -23.37 17.03
C THR A 157 -31.71 -24.42 17.27
#